data_AF-A0A015I0Y3-F1
#
_entry.id   AF-A0A015I0Y3-F1
#
_cell.length_a   1.000
_cell.length_b   1.000
_cell.length_c   1.000
_cell.angle_alpha   90.00
_cell.angle_beta   90.00
_cell.angle_gamma   90.00
#
_symmetry.space_group_name_H-M   'P 1'
#
loop_
_entity.id
_entity.type
_entity.pdbx_description
1 polymer ?
#
loop_
_entity_poly.entity_id
_entity_poly.type
_entity_poly.pdbx_seq_one_letter_code
_entity_poly.pdbx_strand_id
1 'polypeptide(L)'
;MADSSNETEFNNNYDQNDAEVEVNEKTATKWKKRKNPSFTNEYFEKIIDPKTGDELRICKILDDDGNQCKKTYRNTGSSTGNLIQHLDLVHKIISQENEKKKPHTTKITDYVKSTQPYPPHIQRQREEGLLKWMLRTNQPLSAVTNEAYKEMMNIFDSSFIIPGEKKI
;
A
#
# COMPACT_ATOMS: atom_id res chain seq x y z
N MET A 1 3.53 73.03 12.81
CA MET A 1 2.77 72.74 11.58
C MET A 1 3.64 71.84 10.73
N ALA A 2 3.07 70.85 10.04
CA ALA A 2 3.86 69.78 9.45
C ALA A 2 4.53 70.23 8.13
N ASP A 3 5.85 70.01 8.03
CA ASP A 3 6.55 70.07 6.76
C ASP A 3 6.21 68.84 5.91
N SER A 4 5.98 69.09 4.62
CA SER A 4 5.73 68.06 3.61
C SER A 4 6.39 68.50 2.32
N SER A 5 7.38 67.74 1.85
CA SER A 5 7.63 67.51 0.43
C SER A 5 8.75 66.50 0.17
N ASN A 6 8.54 65.80 -0.93
CA ASN A 6 9.51 65.13 -1.79
C ASN A 6 9.95 63.70 -1.43
N GLU A 7 9.76 62.85 -2.43
CA GLU A 7 10.21 61.47 -2.52
C GLU A 7 11.69 61.45 -2.92
N THR A 8 12.46 60.46 -2.50
CA THR A 8 13.64 60.03 -3.27
C THR A 8 13.86 58.53 -3.08
N GLU A 9 14.23 57.90 -4.18
CA GLU A 9 14.48 56.48 -4.40
C GLU A 9 15.55 55.90 -3.45
N PHE A 10 15.58 54.57 -3.29
CA PHE A 10 16.80 53.78 -3.53
C PHE A 10 16.49 52.27 -3.58
N ASN A 11 16.63 51.69 -4.78
CA ASN A 11 16.87 50.25 -4.91
C ASN A 11 18.28 49.95 -4.38
N ASN A 12 18.44 48.87 -3.61
CA ASN A 12 19.71 48.18 -3.48
C ASN A 12 19.47 46.68 -3.28
N ASN A 13 19.85 45.88 -4.28
CA ASN A 13 20.15 44.47 -4.04
C ASN A 13 21.37 44.39 -3.13
N TYR A 14 21.36 43.44 -2.19
CA TYR A 14 22.60 42.92 -1.62
C TYR A 14 22.53 41.40 -1.65
N ASP A 15 23.45 40.82 -2.40
CA ASP A 15 23.62 39.37 -2.55
C ASP A 15 24.71 38.88 -1.57
N GLN A 16 24.67 37.60 -1.18
CA GLN A 16 25.79 36.78 -0.66
C GLN A 16 26.63 37.35 0.53
N ASN A 17 26.76 36.74 1.71
CA ASN A 17 27.06 35.35 2.09
C ASN A 17 26.86 35.20 3.65
N ASP A 18 26.93 34.05 4.33
CA ASP A 18 27.25 32.66 3.98
C ASP A 18 26.56 31.67 4.95
N ALA A 19 26.61 30.36 4.65
CA ALA A 19 26.73 29.20 5.57
C ALA A 19 26.00 27.95 5.04
N GLU A 20 26.76 26.94 4.60
CA GLU A 20 26.23 25.63 4.24
C GLU A 20 25.70 24.89 5.49
N VAL A 21 24.42 24.50 5.47
CA VAL A 21 23.88 23.48 6.38
C VAL A 21 23.22 22.39 5.55
N GLU A 22 23.97 21.31 5.33
CA GLU A 22 23.56 20.16 4.53
C GLU A 22 22.47 19.34 5.25
N VAL A 23 21.20 19.71 5.06
CA VAL A 23 20.07 18.91 5.55
C VAL A 23 19.76 17.79 4.54
N ASN A 24 20.22 16.59 4.88
CA ASN A 24 20.06 15.35 4.13
C ASN A 24 18.57 14.90 4.05
N GLU A 25 17.81 15.51 3.13
CA GLU A 25 16.44 15.10 2.82
C GLU A 25 16.40 13.74 2.09
N LYS A 26 16.28 12.68 2.88
CA LYS A 26 16.04 11.32 2.40
C LYS A 26 14.79 11.28 1.52
N THR A 27 15.03 10.98 0.24
CA THR A 27 14.10 10.78 -0.88
C THR A 27 12.68 10.29 -0.52
N ALA A 28 11.80 11.22 -0.14
CA ALA A 28 10.36 11.01 -0.21
C ALA A 28 9.98 10.79 -1.68
N THR A 29 9.61 9.57 -2.05
CA THR A 29 9.22 9.23 -3.42
C THR A 29 7.93 9.98 -3.74
N LYS A 30 8.04 11.13 -4.43
CA LYS A 30 6.91 11.97 -4.84
C LYS A 30 5.95 11.15 -5.70
N TRP A 31 4.93 10.56 -5.06
CA TRP A 31 3.87 9.83 -5.74
C TRP A 31 3.22 10.78 -6.75
N LYS A 32 3.41 10.49 -8.04
CA LYS A 32 2.78 11.25 -9.12
C LYS A 32 1.27 11.14 -8.94
N LYS A 33 0.63 12.22 -8.48
CA LYS A 33 -0.84 12.30 -8.41
C LYS A 33 -1.41 11.88 -9.76
N ARG A 34 -2.33 10.91 -9.78
CA ARG A 34 -2.99 10.49 -11.01
C ARG A 34 -3.67 11.71 -11.62
N LYS A 35 -3.38 11.99 -12.90
CA LYS A 35 -3.90 13.17 -13.61
C LYS A 35 -5.42 13.16 -13.75
N ASN A 36 -6.03 11.98 -13.71
CA ASN A 36 -7.47 11.79 -13.89
C ASN A 36 -8.11 11.36 -12.55
N PRO A 37 -9.21 12.00 -12.11
CA PRO A 37 -10.01 11.50 -11.00
C PRO A 37 -10.64 10.14 -11.35
N SER A 38 -10.89 9.30 -10.34
CA SER A 38 -11.63 8.04 -10.55
C SER A 38 -13.06 8.32 -11.01
N PHE A 39 -13.58 7.55 -11.96
CA PHE A 39 -14.97 7.64 -12.44
C PHE A 39 -16.00 7.50 -11.30
N THR A 40 -15.64 6.83 -10.20
CA THR A 40 -16.49 6.73 -9.00
C THR A 40 -16.84 8.08 -8.38
N ASN A 41 -16.10 9.16 -8.67
CA ASN A 41 -16.47 10.51 -8.19
C ASN A 41 -17.78 11.03 -8.81
N GLU A 42 -18.22 10.50 -9.95
CA GLU A 42 -19.50 10.88 -10.58
C GLU A 42 -20.70 10.36 -9.78
N TYR A 43 -20.54 9.24 -9.07
CA TYR A 43 -21.60 8.49 -8.38
C TYR A 43 -21.57 8.61 -6.85
N PHE A 44 -20.49 9.17 -6.28
CA PHE A 44 -20.31 9.29 -4.83
C PHE A 44 -19.99 10.72 -4.39
N GLU A 45 -20.84 11.25 -3.52
CA GLU A 45 -20.62 12.53 -2.84
C GLU A 45 -19.57 12.39 -1.72
N LYS A 46 -18.82 13.47 -1.45
CA LYS A 46 -17.90 13.55 -0.32
C LYS A 46 -18.55 14.28 0.84
N ILE A 47 -18.58 13.67 2.01
CA ILE A 47 -19.05 14.29 3.26
C ILE A 47 -17.97 14.07 4.32
N ILE A 48 -17.76 15.03 5.21
CA ILE A 48 -16.90 14.88 6.38
C ILE A 48 -17.81 14.53 7.55
N ASP A 49 -17.53 13.46 8.28
CA ASP A 49 -18.28 13.12 9.49
C ASP A 49 -18.01 14.20 10.57
N PRO A 50 -19.03 14.94 11.04
CA PRO A 50 -18.82 16.03 11.99
C PRO A 50 -18.41 15.55 13.40
N LYS A 51 -18.51 14.25 13.69
CA LYS A 51 -18.13 13.65 14.98
C LYS A 51 -16.73 13.05 14.96
N THR A 52 -16.33 12.39 13.87
CA THR A 52 -15.02 11.71 13.79
C THR A 52 -13.99 12.45 12.93
N GLY A 53 -14.42 13.43 12.11
CA GLY A 53 -13.56 14.09 11.13
C GLY A 53 -13.21 13.22 9.93
N ASP A 54 -13.80 12.03 9.78
CA ASP A 54 -13.53 11.12 8.68
C ASP A 54 -14.09 11.64 7.35
N GLU A 55 -13.30 11.54 6.28
CA GLU A 55 -13.84 11.63 4.92
C GLU A 55 -14.70 10.39 4.62
N LEU A 56 -15.98 10.62 4.34
CA LEU A 56 -16.95 9.62 3.91
C LEU A 56 -17.34 9.83 2.44
N ARG A 57 -17.75 8.72 1.81
CA ARG A 57 -18.27 8.65 0.44
C ARG A 57 -19.67 8.06 0.46
N ILE A 58 -20.67 8.83 0.04
CA ILE A 58 -22.06 8.39 0.03
C ILE A 58 -22.53 8.18 -1.42
N CYS A 59 -23.09 7.00 -1.72
CA CYS A 59 -23.70 6.71 -3.01
C CYS A 59 -24.98 7.56 -3.18
N LYS A 60 -25.04 8.31 -4.29
CA LYS A 60 -26.17 9.19 -4.65
C LYS A 60 -26.99 8.66 -5.83
N ILE A 61 -26.81 7.39 -6.21
CA ILE A 61 -27.62 6.73 -7.25
C ILE A 61 -29.04 6.50 -6.71
N LEU A 62 -30.01 6.64 -7.60
CA LEU A 62 -31.40 6.25 -7.39
C LEU A 62 -31.61 4.82 -7.88
N ASP A 63 -32.28 4.00 -7.07
CA ASP A 63 -32.76 2.68 -7.46
C ASP A 63 -34.00 2.80 -8.37
N ASP A 64 -34.46 1.69 -8.96
CA ASP A 64 -35.58 1.67 -9.92
C ASP A 64 -36.88 2.26 -9.33
N ASP A 65 -37.08 2.16 -8.01
CA ASP A 65 -38.20 2.75 -7.26
C ASP A 65 -38.03 4.26 -6.95
N GLY A 66 -36.99 4.91 -7.49
CA GLY A 66 -36.66 6.32 -7.22
C GLY A 66 -36.04 6.60 -5.84
N ASN A 67 -35.74 5.56 -5.06
CA ASN A 67 -35.13 5.66 -3.74
C ASN A 67 -33.61 5.89 -3.85
N GLN A 68 -33.05 6.77 -3.01
CA GLN A 68 -31.60 6.94 -2.94
C GLN A 68 -30.93 5.80 -2.17
N CYS A 69 -29.93 5.17 -2.78
CA CYS A 69 -29.17 4.06 -2.20
C CYS A 69 -28.46 4.41 -0.87
N LYS A 70 -27.93 5.64 -0.72
CA LYS A 70 -27.31 6.20 0.50
C LYS A 70 -26.19 5.37 1.16
N LYS A 71 -25.68 4.34 0.47
CA LYS A 71 -24.60 3.47 0.96
C LYS A 71 -23.35 4.30 1.24
N THR A 72 -22.84 4.23 2.47
CA THR A 72 -21.74 5.07 2.94
C THR A 72 -20.46 4.26 3.15
N TYR A 73 -19.32 4.80 2.69
CA TYR A 73 -17.99 4.19 2.76
C TYR A 73 -16.98 5.15 3.38
N ARG A 74 -16.11 4.67 4.28
CA ARG A 74 -14.99 5.46 4.82
C ARG A 74 -13.88 5.58 3.77
N ASN A 75 -13.39 6.79 3.51
CA ASN A 75 -12.35 7.05 2.52
C ASN A 75 -10.95 6.72 3.08
N THR A 76 -10.61 5.44 3.17
CA THR A 76 -9.31 4.98 3.69
C THR A 76 -8.23 5.05 2.60
N GLY A 77 -7.64 6.23 2.42
CA GLY A 77 -6.53 6.45 1.50
C GLY A 77 -6.95 6.62 0.04
N SER A 78 -6.19 6.05 -0.89
CA SER A 78 -6.35 6.25 -2.35
C SER A 78 -7.09 5.12 -3.09
N SER A 79 -7.57 4.09 -2.37
CA SER A 79 -8.25 2.94 -2.96
C SER A 79 -9.74 3.22 -3.18
N THR A 80 -10.20 3.07 -4.42
CA THR A 80 -11.62 3.14 -4.78
C THR A 80 -12.27 1.77 -4.99
N GLY A 81 -11.58 0.65 -4.67
CA GLY A 81 -12.05 -0.71 -4.94
C GLY A 81 -13.46 -1.01 -4.40
N ASN A 82 -13.71 -0.65 -3.13
CA ASN A 82 -15.02 -0.87 -2.47
C ASN A 82 -16.15 -0.09 -3.15
N LEU A 83 -15.85 1.09 -3.71
CA LEU A 83 -16.80 1.93 -4.43
C LEU A 83 -17.10 1.34 -5.81
N ILE A 84 -16.08 0.83 -6.50
CA ILE A 84 -16.24 0.14 -7.80
C ILE A 84 -17.08 -1.12 -7.63
N GLN A 85 -16.80 -1.93 -6.61
CA GLN A 85 -17.56 -3.15 -6.31
C GLN A 85 -19.03 -2.86 -5.98
N HIS A 86 -19.31 -1.75 -5.29
CA HIS A 86 -20.69 -1.31 -5.03
C HIS A 86 -21.44 -0.96 -6.32
N LEU A 87 -20.81 -0.19 -7.21
CA LEU A 87 -21.39 0.21 -8.48
C LEU A 87 -21.72 -0.99 -9.37
N ASP A 88 -20.81 -1.97 -9.44
CA ASP A 88 -20.98 -3.22 -10.19
C ASP A 88 -22.10 -4.10 -9.60
N LEU A 89 -22.03 -4.45 -8.31
CA LEU A 89 -22.96 -5.41 -7.71
C LEU A 89 -24.37 -4.87 -7.45
N VAL A 90 -24.50 -3.58 -7.11
CA VAL A 90 -25.80 -2.99 -6.73
C VAL A 90 -26.45 -2.29 -7.93
N HIS A 91 -25.67 -1.50 -8.67
CA HIS A 91 -26.20 -0.65 -9.75
C HIS A 91 -25.85 -1.14 -11.16
N LYS A 92 -25.08 -2.23 -11.30
CA LYS A 92 -24.58 -2.78 -12.59
C LYS A 92 -23.81 -1.78 -13.44
N ILE A 93 -23.21 -0.78 -12.79
CA ILE A 93 -22.40 0.27 -13.44
C ILE A 93 -20.94 -0.20 -13.50
N ILE A 94 -20.57 -0.74 -14.65
CA ILE A 94 -19.22 -1.23 -14.92
C ILE A 94 -18.39 -0.09 -15.55
N SER A 95 -17.13 0.06 -15.14
CA SER A 95 -16.21 0.97 -15.81
C SER A 95 -15.80 0.44 -17.18
N GLN A 96 -15.74 1.28 -18.20
CA GLN A 96 -15.24 0.92 -19.54
C GLN A 96 -13.81 0.34 -19.55
N GLU A 97 -13.01 0.62 -18.50
CA GLU A 97 -11.67 0.00 -18.32
C GLU A 97 -11.75 -1.46 -17.83
N ASN A 98 -12.85 -1.84 -17.19
CA ASN A 98 -13.08 -3.15 -16.58
C ASN A 98 -13.91 -4.10 -17.45
N GLU A 99 -14.70 -3.61 -18.43
CA GLU A 99 -15.42 -4.47 -19.40
C GLU A 99 -14.48 -5.43 -20.15
N LYS A 100 -13.21 -5.04 -20.33
CA LYS A 100 -12.15 -5.85 -20.97
C LYS A 100 -11.53 -6.90 -20.03
N LYS A 101 -11.82 -6.86 -18.73
CA LYS A 101 -11.29 -7.77 -17.72
C LYS A 101 -12.39 -8.75 -17.34
N LYS A 102 -12.44 -9.90 -18.05
CA LYS A 102 -13.32 -11.03 -17.68
C LYS A 102 -13.19 -11.33 -16.18
N PRO A 103 -14.29 -11.67 -15.48
CA PRO A 103 -14.21 -12.01 -14.07
C PRO A 103 -13.23 -13.19 -13.91
N HIS A 104 -12.17 -12.96 -13.14
CA HIS A 104 -11.22 -14.01 -12.81
C HIS A 104 -11.89 -14.94 -11.80
N THR A 105 -12.63 -15.93 -12.30
CA THR A 105 -13.09 -17.04 -11.49
C THR A 105 -11.86 -17.80 -11.02
N THR A 106 -11.38 -17.47 -9.82
CA THR A 106 -10.35 -18.23 -9.15
C THR A 106 -10.87 -19.66 -9.02
N LYS A 107 -10.18 -20.59 -9.66
CA LYS A 107 -10.57 -22.00 -9.60
C LYS A 107 -10.24 -22.48 -8.20
N ILE A 108 -10.97 -23.48 -7.70
CA ILE A 108 -10.75 -24.00 -6.34
C ILE A 108 -9.30 -24.55 -6.18
N THR A 109 -8.61 -24.83 -7.29
CA THR A 109 -7.15 -25.11 -7.35
C THR A 109 -6.27 -24.01 -6.74
N ASP A 110 -6.74 -22.77 -6.69
CA ASP A 110 -5.99 -21.62 -6.16
C ASP A 110 -5.91 -21.64 -4.61
N TYR A 111 -6.62 -22.57 -3.95
CA TYR A 111 -6.45 -22.91 -2.53
C TYR A 111 -5.25 -23.81 -2.24
N VAL A 112 -4.57 -24.36 -3.27
CA VAL A 112 -3.19 -24.81 -3.08
C VAL A 112 -2.40 -23.56 -2.71
N LYS A 113 -2.11 -23.39 -1.42
CA LYS A 113 -1.28 -22.29 -0.90
C LYS A 113 -0.07 -22.19 -1.81
N SER A 114 0.00 -21.12 -2.60
CA SER A 114 1.21 -20.81 -3.35
C SER A 114 2.24 -20.45 -2.30
N THR A 115 3.02 -21.45 -1.89
CA THR A 115 4.05 -21.34 -0.87
C THR A 115 5.19 -20.55 -1.48
N GLN A 116 4.96 -19.25 -1.57
CA GLN A 116 5.92 -18.34 -2.17
C GLN A 116 7.14 -18.31 -1.25
N PRO A 117 8.35 -18.58 -1.77
CA PRO A 117 9.56 -18.47 -0.99
C PRO A 117 9.69 -17.09 -0.37
N TYR A 118 10.24 -17.02 0.84
CA TYR A 118 10.49 -15.74 1.47
C TYR A 118 11.39 -14.82 0.62
N PRO A 119 11.17 -13.50 0.64
CA PRO A 119 12.12 -12.53 0.11
C PRO A 119 13.52 -12.76 0.72
N PRO A 120 14.63 -12.55 -0.04
CA PRO A 120 15.97 -12.96 0.38
C PRO A 120 16.41 -12.49 1.77
N HIS A 121 15.98 -11.30 2.21
CA HIS A 121 16.31 -10.77 3.54
C HIS A 121 15.60 -11.51 4.69
N ILE A 122 14.35 -11.94 4.51
CA ILE A 122 13.61 -12.75 5.49
C ILE A 122 14.16 -14.17 5.52
N GLN A 123 14.42 -14.75 4.34
CA GLN A 123 15.05 -16.06 4.22
C GLN A 123 16.38 -16.10 4.98
N ARG A 124 17.29 -15.14 4.73
CA ARG A 124 18.55 -15.00 5.46
C ARG A 124 18.37 -14.86 6.98
N GLN A 125 17.39 -14.08 7.44
CA GLN A 125 17.12 -13.93 8.87
C GLN A 125 16.70 -15.26 9.53
N ARG A 126 15.95 -16.12 8.81
CA ARG A 126 15.60 -17.46 9.26
C ARG A 126 16.81 -18.40 9.26
N GLU A 127 17.66 -18.33 8.24
CA GLU A 127 18.93 -19.09 8.15
C GLU A 127 19.88 -18.74 9.31
N GLU A 128 20.06 -17.45 9.62
CA GLU A 128 20.85 -16.99 10.77
C GLU A 128 20.28 -17.50 12.11
N GLY A 129 18.96 -17.55 12.24
CA GLY A 129 18.27 -18.14 13.40
C GLY A 129 18.51 -19.65 13.54
N LEU A 130 18.41 -20.39 12.42
CA LEU A 130 18.67 -21.83 12.35
C LEU A 130 20.13 -22.15 12.72
N LEU A 131 21.09 -21.46 12.09
CA LEU A 131 22.52 -21.62 12.37
C LEU A 131 22.82 -21.36 13.85
N LYS A 132 22.24 -20.30 14.43
CA LYS A 132 22.39 -19.98 15.85
C LYS A 132 21.80 -21.03 16.79
N TRP A 133 20.72 -21.71 16.38
CA TRP A 133 20.20 -22.86 17.10
C TRP A 133 21.17 -24.04 17.01
N MET A 134 21.59 -24.44 15.81
CA MET A 134 22.51 -25.57 15.59
C MET A 134 23.82 -25.42 16.38
N LEU A 135 24.43 -24.24 16.36
CA LEU A 135 25.66 -23.93 17.11
C LEU A 135 25.47 -23.95 18.63
N ARG A 136 24.26 -23.65 19.13
CA ARG A 136 23.96 -23.67 20.58
C ARG A 136 23.63 -25.08 21.10
N THR A 137 23.15 -25.96 20.22
CA THR A 137 22.71 -27.32 20.57
C THR A 137 23.64 -28.41 20.00
N ASN A 138 24.81 -28.01 19.48
CA ASN A 138 25.82 -28.86 18.81
C ASN A 138 25.20 -29.85 17.80
N GLN A 139 24.22 -29.38 17.01
CA GLN A 139 23.54 -30.24 16.05
C GLN A 139 24.36 -30.42 14.77
N PRO A 140 24.50 -31.65 14.26
CA PRO A 140 25.19 -31.90 13.01
C PRO A 140 24.38 -31.38 11.82
N LEU A 141 25.04 -31.14 10.69
CA LEU A 141 24.39 -30.78 9.43
C LEU A 141 23.32 -31.81 9.01
N SER A 142 23.56 -33.09 9.29
CA SER A 142 22.60 -34.18 9.06
C SER A 142 21.27 -34.03 9.81
N ALA A 143 21.21 -33.25 10.90
CA ALA A 143 19.95 -33.00 11.61
C ALA A 143 18.99 -32.13 10.79
N VAL A 144 19.52 -31.16 10.03
CA VAL A 144 18.71 -30.24 9.21
C VAL A 144 18.53 -30.72 7.76
N THR A 145 19.40 -31.61 7.28
CA THR A 145 19.28 -32.19 5.93
C THR A 145 18.42 -33.45 5.88
N ASN A 146 18.04 -34.03 7.02
CA ASN A 146 17.11 -35.15 7.16
C ASN A 146 15.70 -34.77 6.66
N GLU A 147 15.07 -35.65 5.87
CA GLU A 147 13.72 -35.44 5.34
C GLU A 147 12.66 -35.26 6.44
N ALA A 148 12.73 -36.00 7.56
CA ALA A 148 11.78 -35.86 8.66
C ALA A 148 11.82 -34.46 9.29
N TYR A 149 12.99 -33.82 9.31
CA TYR A 149 13.13 -32.43 9.75
C TYR A 149 12.56 -31.44 8.72
N LYS A 150 12.74 -31.70 7.42
CA LYS A 150 12.15 -30.89 6.35
C LYS A 150 10.63 -30.97 6.34
N GLU A 151 10.06 -32.16 6.50
CA GLU A 151 8.61 -32.37 6.63
C GLU A 151 8.05 -31.62 7.84
N MET A 152 8.68 -31.76 9.01
CA MET A 152 8.31 -31.03 10.21
C MET A 152 8.35 -29.51 9.99
N MET A 153 9.43 -28.98 9.42
CA MET A 153 9.55 -27.54 9.16
C MET A 153 8.58 -27.05 8.09
N ASN A 154 8.27 -27.85 7.06
CA ASN A 154 7.25 -27.50 6.06
C ASN A 154 5.83 -27.42 6.66
N ILE A 155 5.55 -28.12 7.77
CA ILE A 155 4.30 -27.99 8.53
C ILE A 155 4.27 -26.66 9.31
N PHE A 156 5.39 -26.24 9.92
CA PHE A 156 5.47 -25.03 10.74
C PHE A 156 5.64 -23.73 9.93
N ASP A 157 6.53 -23.74 8.94
CA ASP A 157 6.89 -22.59 8.10
C ASP A 157 7.20 -23.10 6.68
N SER A 158 6.14 -23.39 5.91
CA SER A 158 6.26 -23.88 4.54
C SER A 158 7.04 -22.95 3.60
N SER A 159 7.07 -21.64 3.88
CA SER A 159 7.76 -20.64 3.04
C SER A 159 9.27 -20.56 3.31
N PHE A 160 9.76 -21.19 4.38
CA PHE A 160 11.18 -21.26 4.69
C PHE A 160 11.88 -22.38 3.91
N ILE A 161 12.91 -22.03 3.15
CA ILE A 161 13.76 -23.00 2.45
C ILE A 161 14.90 -23.40 3.39
N ILE A 162 14.96 -24.65 3.82
CA ILE A 162 16.10 -25.12 4.64
C ILE A 162 17.38 -25.12 3.78
N PRO A 163 18.51 -24.55 4.26
CA PRO A 163 19.79 -24.66 3.58
C PRO A 163 20.22 -26.11 3.40
N GLY A 164 20.46 -26.51 2.15
CA GLY A 164 21.11 -27.79 1.84
C GLY A 164 22.63 -27.71 2.00
N GLU A 165 23.27 -28.88 2.00
CA GLU A 165 24.73 -29.08 2.24
C GLU A 165 25.66 -28.23 1.36
N LYS A 166 25.17 -27.72 0.22
CA LYS A 166 25.94 -26.88 -0.71
C LYS A 166 25.95 -25.38 -0.36
N LYS A 167 25.30 -24.97 0.73
CA LYS A 167 25.11 -23.56 1.12
C LYS A 167 25.55 -23.23 2.55
N ILE A 168 26.02 -24.21 3.32
CA ILE A 168 26.46 -24.06 4.72
C ILE A 168 27.98 -24.11 4.77
#